data_AF-A0A9D4EK51-F1
#
_entry.id   AF-A0A9D4EK51-F1
#
_cell.length_a   1.000
_cell.length_b   1.000
_cell.length_c   1.000
_cell.angle_alpha   90.00
_cell.angle_beta   90.00
_cell.angle_gamma   90.00
#
_symmetry.space_group_name_H-M   'P 1'
#
loop_
_entity.id
_entity.type
_entity.pdbx_description
1 polymer ?
#
loop_
_entity_poly.entity_id
_entity_poly.type
_entity_poly.pdbx_seq_one_letter_code
_entity_poly.pdbx_strand_id
1 'polypeptide(L)'
;MYIASRYVSKVFITSPGIGFNQTNTKPPKTTTPVTFPDSVMSTSAGFSHKVVYVEAGQLVSVYVMVRNEHTSDDFQPLPISDDANDFWLHHTNLENGLFIIAALEDNTRIEVQLKTSAGAVPVGGRSYSIGQKVSFELGKLQTLGAT
;
A
#
# COMPACT_ATOMS: atom_id res chain seq x y z
N MET A 1 -6.83 7.08 -7.78
CA MET A 1 -7.37 5.69 -7.86
C MET A 1 -8.73 5.73 -8.55
N TYR A 2 -9.12 4.67 -9.25
CA TYR A 2 -10.44 4.51 -9.84
C TYR A 2 -11.06 3.20 -9.37
N ILE A 3 -12.38 3.21 -9.11
CA ILE A 3 -13.14 2.02 -8.75
C ILE A 3 -14.22 1.80 -9.80
N ALA A 4 -14.27 0.59 -10.35
CA ALA A 4 -15.30 0.14 -11.27
C ALA A 4 -16.03 -1.07 -10.71
N SER A 5 -17.34 -1.19 -10.98
CA SER A 5 -18.15 -2.30 -10.50
C SER A 5 -19.07 -2.83 -11.59
N ARG A 6 -19.27 -4.15 -11.65
CA ARG A 6 -20.26 -4.76 -12.57
C ARG A 6 -21.68 -4.66 -12.04
N TYR A 7 -21.85 -4.61 -10.72
CA TYR A 7 -23.14 -4.54 -10.02
C TYR A 7 -23.24 -3.28 -9.14
N VAL A 8 -24.42 -3.02 -8.56
CA VAL A 8 -24.50 -2.01 -7.49
C VAL A 8 -23.67 -2.51 -6.31
N SER A 9 -22.68 -1.72 -5.88
CA SER A 9 -21.81 -2.10 -4.77
C SER A 9 -21.63 -0.93 -3.82
N LYS A 10 -21.79 -1.18 -2.51
CA LYS A 10 -21.36 -0.22 -1.48
C LYS A 10 -19.88 -0.45 -1.24
N VAL A 11 -19.09 0.60 -1.40
CA VAL A 11 -17.63 0.57 -1.30
C VAL A 11 -17.19 1.50 -0.18
N PHE A 12 -16.40 0.96 0.73
CA PHE A 12 -15.78 1.64 1.85
C PHE A 12 -14.29 1.77 1.56
N ILE A 13 -13.76 2.98 1.67
CA ILE A 13 -12.36 3.29 1.40
C ILE A 13 -11.82 3.96 2.64
N THR A 14 -10.78 3.38 3.23
CA THR A 14 -10.23 3.87 4.49
C THR A 14 -8.71 3.95 4.42
N SER A 15 -8.16 4.99 5.04
CA SER A 15 -6.74 5.08 5.37
C SER A 15 -6.62 5.66 6.78
N PRO A 16 -6.58 4.79 7.81
CA PRO A 16 -6.69 5.24 9.20
C PRO A 16 -5.58 6.20 9.62
N GLY A 17 -4.34 5.99 9.17
CA GLY A 17 -3.19 6.82 9.57
C GLY A 17 -3.23 8.26 9.09
N ILE A 18 -4.12 8.58 8.15
CA ILE A 18 -4.36 9.95 7.68
C ILE A 18 -5.81 10.41 7.95
N GLY A 19 -6.57 9.64 8.73
CA GLY A 19 -7.98 9.94 9.04
C GLY A 19 -8.90 9.95 7.81
N PHE A 20 -8.50 9.31 6.71
CA PHE A 20 -9.31 9.28 5.49
C PHE A 20 -10.35 8.17 5.58
N ASN A 21 -11.62 8.52 5.39
CA ASN A 21 -12.72 7.57 5.27
C ASN A 21 -13.72 8.08 4.23
N GLN A 22 -14.04 7.25 3.24
CA GLN A 22 -15.03 7.55 2.22
C GLN A 22 -15.92 6.34 2.00
N THR A 23 -17.23 6.55 2.02
CA THR A 23 -18.21 5.54 1.64
C THR A 23 -18.92 5.98 0.37
N ASN A 24 -18.99 5.10 -0.62
CA ASN A 24 -19.63 5.37 -1.90
C ASN A 24 -20.53 4.20 -2.29
N THR A 25 -21.70 4.49 -2.86
CA THR A 25 -22.47 3.49 -3.61
C THR A 25 -22.10 3.62 -5.08
N LYS A 26 -21.65 2.53 -5.70
CA LYS A 26 -21.24 2.48 -7.10
C LYS A 26 -22.34 1.86 -7.95
N PRO A 27 -22.91 2.61 -8.92
CA PRO A 27 -23.79 2.04 -9.92
C PRO A 27 -23.05 1.03 -10.81
N PRO A 28 -23.76 0.07 -11.41
CA PRO A 28 -23.15 -0.91 -12.30
C PRO A 28 -22.54 -0.23 -13.53
N LYS A 29 -21.40 -0.75 -13.99
CA LYS A 29 -20.65 -0.31 -15.18
C LYS A 29 -20.20 1.16 -15.13
N THR A 30 -20.03 1.70 -13.93
CA THR A 30 -19.46 3.04 -13.74
C THR A 30 -18.06 2.94 -13.19
N THR A 31 -17.22 3.88 -13.61
CA THR A 31 -15.88 4.09 -13.06
C THR A 31 -15.89 5.42 -12.31
N THR A 32 -15.52 5.43 -11.04
CA THR A 32 -15.43 6.68 -10.27
C THR A 32 -14.00 6.95 -9.82
N PRO A 33 -13.49 8.17 -10.00
CA PRO A 33 -12.23 8.57 -9.39
C PRO A 33 -12.36 8.66 -7.87
N VAL A 34 -11.30 8.30 -7.20
CA VAL A 34 -11.07 8.50 -5.77
C VAL A 34 -9.76 9.27 -5.65
N THR A 35 -9.88 10.47 -5.10
CA THR A 35 -8.76 11.38 -4.84
C THR A 35 -8.39 11.27 -3.38
N PHE A 36 -7.09 11.10 -3.12
CA PHE A 36 -6.53 11.09 -1.79
C PHE A 36 -5.74 12.38 -1.55
N PRO A 37 -5.63 12.84 -0.30
CA PRO A 37 -4.66 13.86 0.05
C PRO A 37 -3.23 13.33 -0.10
N ASP A 38 -2.28 14.21 -0.38
CA ASP A 38 -0.86 13.84 -0.56
C ASP A 38 -0.25 13.13 0.66
N SER A 39 -0.84 13.33 1.84
CA SER A 39 -0.44 12.66 3.08
C SER A 39 -0.55 11.13 3.02
N VAL A 40 -1.34 10.59 2.08
CA VAL A 40 -1.43 9.13 1.83
C VAL A 40 -0.12 8.56 1.28
N MET A 41 0.70 9.38 0.64
CA MET A 41 1.96 8.92 0.04
C MET A 41 2.96 8.60 1.14
N SER A 42 3.58 7.43 1.03
CA SER A 42 4.71 7.04 1.88
C SER A 42 6.00 7.50 1.23
N THR A 43 6.77 8.30 1.96
CA THR A 43 7.98 8.97 1.47
C THR A 43 9.23 8.63 2.29
N SER A 44 9.11 7.74 3.27
CA SER A 44 10.18 7.40 4.20
C SER A 44 10.20 5.91 4.53
N ALA A 45 11.39 5.40 4.84
CA ALA A 45 11.54 4.11 5.49
C ALA A 45 10.95 4.12 6.91
N GLY A 46 10.49 2.96 7.39
CA GLY A 46 9.94 2.75 8.71
C GLY A 46 8.45 2.44 8.74
N PHE A 47 7.91 2.39 9.95
CA PHE A 47 6.52 2.02 10.18
C PHE A 47 5.57 3.19 9.93
N SER A 48 4.43 2.95 9.29
CA SER A 48 3.38 3.95 9.10
C SER A 48 1.99 3.32 9.08
N HIS A 49 0.94 4.13 8.97
CA HIS A 49 -0.45 3.68 8.81
C HIS A 49 -1.08 4.24 7.53
N LYS A 50 -0.28 4.34 6.46
CA LYS A 50 -0.68 4.97 5.19
C LYS A 50 -1.27 3.98 4.17
N VAL A 51 -1.84 2.87 4.63
CA VAL A 51 -2.54 1.91 3.76
C VAL A 51 -3.84 2.52 3.26
N VAL A 52 -4.13 2.33 1.98
CA VAL A 52 -5.49 2.51 1.44
C VAL A 52 -6.16 1.14 1.41
N TYR A 53 -7.15 0.95 2.28
CA TYR A 53 -7.96 -0.25 2.34
C TYR A 53 -9.30 -0.01 1.66
N VAL A 54 -9.65 -0.89 0.72
CA VAL A 54 -10.91 -0.85 -0.02
C VAL A 54 -11.71 -2.10 0.29
N GLU A 55 -12.90 -1.93 0.84
CA GLU A 55 -13.86 -3.00 1.10
C GLU A 55 -15.12 -2.74 0.27
N ALA A 56 -15.66 -3.79 -0.36
CA ALA A 56 -16.83 -3.65 -1.21
C ALA A 56 -17.83 -4.77 -0.96
N GLY A 57 -19.12 -4.43 -0.97
CA GLY A 57 -20.19 -5.42 -0.79
C GLY A 57 -20.38 -6.37 -1.98
N GLN A 58 -19.70 -6.13 -3.11
CA GLN A 58 -19.66 -6.94 -4.32
C GLN A 58 -18.27 -6.81 -4.96
N LEU A 59 -17.91 -7.74 -5.84
CA LEU A 59 -16.66 -7.69 -6.60
C LEU A 59 -16.54 -6.36 -7.38
N VAL A 60 -15.45 -5.64 -7.12
CA VAL A 60 -15.10 -4.39 -7.80
C VAL A 60 -13.70 -4.51 -8.39
N SER A 61 -13.44 -3.78 -9.47
CA SER A 61 -12.12 -3.58 -10.03
C SER A 61 -11.57 -2.27 -9.49
N VAL A 62 -10.34 -2.30 -8.97
CA VAL A 62 -9.66 -1.10 -8.47
C VAL A 62 -8.41 -0.85 -9.30
N TYR A 63 -8.28 0.36 -9.82
CA TYR A 63 -7.17 0.81 -10.63
C TYR A 63 -6.43 1.92 -9.90
N VAL A 64 -5.13 1.75 -9.66
CA VAL A 64 -4.29 2.84 -9.15
C VAL A 64 -3.43 3.36 -10.28
N MET A 65 -3.55 4.66 -10.49
CA MET A 65 -2.60 5.42 -11.28
C MET A 65 -1.99 6.42 -10.34
N VAL A 66 -0.67 6.32 -10.13
CA VAL A 66 0.11 7.33 -9.42
C VAL A 66 0.71 8.22 -10.51
N ARG A 67 0.21 9.46 -10.61
CA ARG A 67 0.81 10.48 -11.48
C ARG A 67 1.49 11.51 -10.59
N ASN A 68 2.79 11.39 -10.43
CA ASN A 68 3.63 12.47 -9.90
C ASN A 68 4.33 13.15 -11.09
N GLU A 69 4.57 14.45 -11.02
CA GLU A 69 5.16 15.28 -12.11
C GLU A 69 6.54 14.78 -12.60
N HIS A 70 7.14 13.82 -11.88
CA HIS A 70 8.48 13.28 -12.12
C HIS A 70 8.52 11.75 -12.31
N THR A 71 7.36 11.08 -12.37
CA THR A 71 7.27 9.62 -12.60
C THR A 71 6.51 9.36 -13.90
N SER A 72 7.04 8.52 -14.78
CA SER A 72 6.25 7.87 -15.83
C SER A 72 5.09 7.13 -15.16
N ASP A 73 3.87 7.23 -15.73
CA ASP A 73 2.65 6.61 -15.20
C ASP A 73 2.93 5.17 -14.71
N ASP A 74 3.04 4.98 -13.40
CA ASP A 74 3.31 3.65 -12.85
C ASP A 74 2.00 3.01 -12.39
N PHE A 75 1.82 1.77 -12.83
CA PHE A 75 0.64 0.95 -12.60
C PHE A 75 0.90 0.06 -11.41
N GLN A 76 0.28 0.38 -10.29
CA GLN A 76 0.37 -0.45 -9.09
C GLN A 76 -0.89 -1.31 -8.99
N PRO A 77 -0.80 -2.63 -9.22
CA PRO A 77 -1.92 -3.51 -8.91
C PRO A 77 -2.11 -3.53 -7.39
N LEU A 78 -3.30 -3.12 -6.93
CA LEU A 78 -3.72 -3.33 -5.55
C LEU A 78 -4.15 -4.81 -5.42
N PRO A 79 -3.67 -5.59 -4.44
CA PRO A 79 -4.22 -6.91 -4.16
C PRO A 79 -5.71 -6.86 -3.85
N ILE A 80 -6.40 -7.84 -4.40
CA ILE A 80 -7.81 -8.15 -4.17
C ILE A 80 -7.78 -9.37 -3.26
N SER A 81 -8.10 -9.18 -1.98
CA SER A 81 -8.19 -10.28 -1.01
C SER A 81 -9.34 -11.21 -1.38
N ASP A 82 -9.04 -12.37 -1.94
CA ASP A 82 -9.93 -13.55 -1.87
C ASP A 82 -9.43 -14.59 -0.85
N ASP A 83 -8.13 -14.61 -0.52
CA ASP A 83 -7.57 -15.41 0.58
C ASP A 83 -6.28 -14.75 1.09
N ALA A 84 -6.14 -14.66 2.40
CA ALA A 84 -5.04 -13.98 3.09
C ALA A 84 -3.66 -14.50 2.65
N ASN A 85 -2.88 -13.68 1.94
CA ASN A 85 -1.39 -13.66 1.94
C ASN A 85 -0.79 -12.56 1.02
N ASP A 86 -1.48 -11.46 0.79
CA ASP A 86 -1.04 -10.52 -0.25
C ASP A 86 -0.25 -9.32 0.29
N PHE A 87 1.01 -9.24 -0.14
CA PHE A 87 1.94 -8.16 0.14
C PHE A 87 1.89 -7.08 -0.94
N TRP A 88 2.15 -5.85 -0.54
CA TRP A 88 2.08 -4.68 -1.40
C TRP A 88 3.48 -4.36 -1.96
N LEU A 89 3.57 -4.23 -3.29
CA LEU A 89 4.68 -3.71 -4.10
C LEU A 89 4.63 -2.19 -4.31
N HIS A 90 5.02 -1.31 -3.38
CA HIS A 90 5.18 0.11 -3.73
C HIS A 90 6.62 0.36 -4.17
N HIS A 91 6.83 1.12 -5.25
CA HIS A 91 8.13 1.65 -5.66
C HIS A 91 7.98 3.18 -5.77
N THR A 92 9.01 3.93 -5.38
CA THR A 92 9.11 5.35 -5.74
C THR A 92 10.51 5.65 -6.24
N ASN A 93 10.58 6.35 -7.37
CA ASN A 93 11.72 7.04 -7.98
C ASN A 93 13.09 6.34 -8.03
N LEU A 94 13.59 6.26 -9.27
CA LEU A 94 14.79 5.62 -9.83
C LEU A 94 16.16 6.05 -9.26
N GLU A 95 16.23 6.62 -8.05
CA GLU A 95 17.50 6.84 -7.35
C GLU A 95 17.51 6.32 -5.89
N ASN A 96 16.34 6.06 -5.29
CA ASN A 96 16.20 5.48 -3.94
C ASN A 96 14.92 4.64 -3.87
N GLY A 97 15.01 3.36 -4.26
CA GLY A 97 13.84 2.48 -4.30
C GLY A 97 13.27 2.21 -2.90
N LEU A 98 12.14 2.85 -2.58
CA LEU A 98 11.36 2.55 -1.38
C LEU A 98 10.44 1.37 -1.66
N PHE A 99 10.61 0.25 -0.94
CA PHE A 99 9.62 -0.83 -0.89
C PHE A 99 8.71 -0.67 0.32
N ILE A 100 7.43 -1.06 0.20
CA ILE A 100 6.44 -0.93 1.29
C ILE A 100 5.62 -2.19 1.45
N ILE A 101 5.74 -2.86 2.58
CA ILE A 101 4.87 -3.98 2.95
C ILE A 101 3.70 -3.44 3.78
N ALA A 102 2.48 -3.94 3.59
CA ALA A 102 1.33 -3.63 4.42
C ALA A 102 0.66 -4.89 4.98
N ALA A 103 0.13 -4.80 6.19
CA ALA A 103 -0.61 -5.86 6.86
C ALA A 103 -2.11 -5.60 6.79
N LEU A 104 -2.90 -6.63 6.44
CA LEU A 104 -4.36 -6.57 6.48
C LEU A 104 -4.94 -7.01 7.83
N GLU A 105 -4.15 -7.74 8.62
CA GLU A 105 -4.53 -8.30 9.91
C GLU A 105 -3.49 -7.94 10.99
N ASP A 106 -3.92 -7.97 12.25
CA ASP A 106 -3.03 -7.80 13.39
C ASP A 106 -2.05 -8.98 13.52
N ASN A 107 -0.90 -8.72 14.14
CA ASN A 107 0.15 -9.72 14.37
C ASN A 107 0.69 -10.35 13.08
N THR A 108 0.61 -9.63 11.95
CA THR A 108 1.18 -10.09 10.68
C THR A 108 2.70 -10.11 10.81
N ARG A 109 3.28 -11.31 10.79
CA ARG A 109 4.73 -11.48 10.89
C ARG A 109 5.36 -11.52 9.50
N ILE A 110 6.34 -10.65 9.29
CA ILE A 110 7.11 -10.59 8.05
C ILE A 110 8.57 -10.92 8.34
N GLU A 111 9.17 -11.78 7.53
CA GLU A 111 10.62 -11.98 7.49
C GLU A 111 11.14 -11.44 6.17
N VAL A 112 12.08 -10.48 6.26
CA VAL A 112 12.71 -9.89 5.09
C VAL A 112 14.20 -10.15 5.16
N GLN A 113 14.78 -10.65 4.07
CA GLN A 113 16.23 -10.67 3.90
C GLN A 113 16.62 -9.45 3.08
N LEU A 114 17.30 -8.51 3.73
CA LEU A 114 17.66 -7.24 3.09
C LEU A 114 18.91 -7.44 2.24
N LYS A 115 18.83 -7.08 0.96
CA LYS A 115 19.95 -7.10 0.02
C LYS A 115 20.18 -5.69 -0.51
N THR A 116 21.38 -5.15 -0.25
CA THR A 116 21.87 -3.93 -0.89
C THR A 116 23.24 -4.21 -1.51
N SER A 117 23.59 -3.48 -2.58
CA SER A 117 24.88 -3.59 -3.27
C SER A 117 26.03 -2.97 -2.48
N ALA A 118 25.74 -2.03 -1.56
CA ALA A 118 26.69 -1.45 -0.61
C ALA A 118 25.95 -0.79 0.57
N GLY A 119 26.57 -0.76 1.75
CA GLY A 119 26.05 -0.04 2.92
C GLY A 119 25.08 -0.85 3.80
N ALA A 120 24.27 -0.14 4.58
CA ALA A 120 23.26 -0.69 5.48
C ALA A 120 21.86 -0.22 5.06
N VAL A 121 20.85 -1.06 5.27
CA VAL A 121 19.47 -0.76 4.90
C VAL A 121 18.73 -0.19 6.12
N PRO A 122 18.31 1.07 6.12
CA PRO A 122 17.53 1.65 7.20
C PRO A 122 16.08 1.14 7.16
N VAL A 123 15.64 0.50 8.24
CA VAL A 123 14.28 0.00 8.42
C VAL A 123 13.82 0.27 9.85
N GLY A 124 12.72 1.01 10.02
CA GLY A 124 12.11 1.23 11.33
C GLY A 124 13.02 1.93 12.35
N GLY A 125 13.87 2.86 11.90
CA GLY A 125 14.81 3.60 12.76
C GLY A 125 16.08 2.82 13.14
N ARG A 126 16.31 1.65 12.55
CA ARG A 126 17.54 0.87 12.70
C ARG A 126 18.18 0.62 11.34
N SER A 127 19.49 0.50 11.29
CA SER A 127 20.23 0.12 10.08
C SER A 127 20.64 -1.34 10.17
N TYR A 128 20.38 -2.10 9.11
CA TYR A 128 20.67 -3.53 9.03
C TYR A 128 21.75 -3.83 8.01
N SER A 129 22.62 -4.79 8.33
CA SER A 129 23.71 -5.22 7.46
C SER A 129 23.20 -6.08 6.30
N ILE A 130 24.00 -6.13 5.22
CA ILE A 130 23.69 -6.94 4.04
C ILE A 130 23.49 -8.42 4.42
N GLY A 131 22.42 -9.02 3.88
CA GLY A 131 22.13 -10.44 4.03
C GLY A 131 21.48 -10.81 5.37
N GLN A 132 21.36 -9.86 6.30
CA GLN A 132 20.68 -10.07 7.56
C GLN A 132 19.21 -10.37 7.34
N LYS A 133 18.71 -11.40 8.01
CA LYS A 133 17.29 -11.68 8.13
C LYS A 133 16.73 -10.89 9.30
N VAL A 134 15.66 -10.17 9.06
CA VAL A 134 14.96 -9.38 10.06
C VAL A 134 13.49 -9.77 10.08
N SER A 135 12.95 -9.91 11.29
CA SER A 135 11.52 -10.13 11.49
C SER A 135 10.88 -8.84 12.01
N PHE A 136 9.73 -8.50 11.45
CA PHE A 136 8.87 -7.45 11.98
C PHE A 136 7.48 -8.01 12.22
N GLU A 137 6.79 -7.44 13.20
CA GLU A 137 5.38 -7.69 13.48
C GLU A 137 4.61 -6.42 13.14
N LEU A 138 3.58 -6.56 12.33
CA LEU A 138 2.75 -5.46 11.88
C LEU A 138 1.34 -5.60 12.45
N GLY A 139 0.81 -4.48 12.92
CA GLY A 139 -0.61 -4.32 13.23
C GLY A 139 -1.45 -4.18 11.96
N LYS A 140 -2.76 -4.36 12.10
CA LYS A 140 -3.73 -4.20 11.02
C LYS A 140 -3.62 -2.81 10.39
N LEU A 141 -3.53 -2.76 9.06
CA LEU A 141 -3.37 -1.56 8.25
C LEU A 141 -2.10 -0.74 8.55
N GLN A 142 -1.12 -1.37 9.20
CA GLN A 142 0.22 -0.82 9.34
C GLN A 142 1.05 -1.15 8.10
N THR A 143 1.98 -0.28 7.76
CA THR A 143 3.00 -0.52 6.74
C THR A 143 4.40 -0.51 7.30
N LEU A 144 5.31 -1.17 6.60
CA LEU A 144 6.75 -1.08 6.74
C LEU A 144 7.37 -0.62 5.42
N GLY A 145 7.94 0.58 5.41
CA GLY A 145 8.78 1.09 4.33
C GLY A 145 10.26 0.77 4.55
N ALA A 146 11.02 0.56 3.48
CA ALA A 146 12.47 0.43 3.54
C ALA A 146 13.12 0.82 2.20
N THR A 147 14.30 1.44 2.28
CA THR A 147 15.04 2.07 1.16
C THR A 147 16.44 1.52 1.05
#